data_AF-A0A644ZYF0-F1
#
_entry.id   AF-A0A644ZYF0-F1
#
_cell.length_a   1.000
_cell.length_b   1.000
_cell.length_c   1.000
_cell.angle_alpha   90.00
_cell.angle_beta   90.00
_cell.angle_gamma   90.00
#
_symmetry.space_group_name_H-M   'P 1'
#
loop_
_entity.id
_entity.type
_entity.pdbx_description
1 polymer ?
#
loop_
_entity_poly.entity_id
_entity_poly.type
_entity_poly.pdbx_seq_one_letter_code
_entity_poly.pdbx_strand_id
1 'polypeptide(L)'
;MVTNVWDGIYIPELDIPYDMNGDGTLDVCFTKNLTPNKIPGVYYLYVGEKLANGATNNAQLDSDGHTLVFMKDQKRTWNDKLYFYPIPAVDLVKNPNLGQNPGWK
;
A
#
# COMPACT_ATOMS: atom_id res chain seq x y z
N MET A 1 18.44 1.26 8.62
CA MET A 1 17.17 0.60 8.21
C MET A 1 16.05 1.57 8.50
N VAL A 2 15.32 1.99 7.47
CA VAL A 2 14.13 2.85 7.62
C VAL A 2 12.89 1.98 7.41
N THR A 3 11.89 2.15 8.28
CA THR A 3 10.60 1.47 8.18
C THR A 3 9.49 2.50 8.03
N ASN A 4 8.70 2.38 6.96
CA ASN A 4 7.54 3.24 6.73
C ASN A 4 6.31 2.38 6.44
N VAL A 5 5.14 2.87 6.87
CA VAL A 5 3.84 2.34 6.47
C VAL A 5 3.53 2.72 5.02
N TRP A 6 2.56 2.02 4.41
CA TRP A 6 2.07 2.35 3.07
C TRP A 6 0.93 3.35 3.19
N ASP A 7 1.28 4.62 3.37
CA ASP A 7 0.30 5.69 3.46
C ASP A 7 -0.37 5.95 2.12
N GLY A 8 -1.68 6.12 2.16
CA GLY A 8 -2.52 6.49 1.04
C GLY A 8 -2.96 7.95 1.14
N ILE A 9 -4.28 8.15 1.05
CA ILE A 9 -4.91 9.47 1.05
C ILE A 9 -5.64 9.73 2.36
N TYR A 10 -5.89 11.00 2.65
CA TYR A 10 -6.79 11.42 3.73
C TYR A 10 -8.25 11.34 3.26
N ILE A 11 -9.10 10.69 4.06
CA ILE A 11 -10.55 10.55 3.81
C ILE A 11 -11.29 11.39 4.86
N PRO A 12 -11.92 12.52 4.47
CA PRO A 12 -12.59 13.40 5.42
C PRO A 12 -13.78 12.74 6.13
N GLU A 13 -14.57 11.95 5.41
CA GLU A 13 -15.79 11.34 5.93
C GLU A 13 -16.05 9.98 5.26
N LEU A 14 -16.68 9.06 5.98
CA LEU A 14 -17.05 7.74 5.45
C LEU A 14 -18.49 7.75 4.95
N ASP A 15 -18.80 6.78 4.09
CA ASP A 15 -20.13 6.56 3.51
C ASP A 15 -20.63 7.73 2.62
N ILE A 16 -19.74 8.66 2.28
CA ILE A 16 -19.94 9.70 1.27
C ILE A 16 -19.16 9.34 0.01
N PRO A 17 -19.80 9.37 -1.18
CA PRO A 17 -19.11 9.18 -2.45
C PRO A 17 -18.33 10.45 -2.85
N TYR A 18 -17.15 10.25 -3.43
CA TYR A 18 -16.22 11.29 -3.88
C TYR A 18 -16.02 11.21 -5.39
N ASP A 19 -15.93 12.39 -6.00
CA ASP A 19 -15.36 12.57 -7.34
C ASP A 19 -13.84 12.70 -7.19
N MET A 20 -13.12 11.67 -7.61
CA MET A 20 -11.67 11.55 -7.44
C MET A 20 -10.90 12.11 -8.63
N ASN A 21 -11.56 12.30 -9.77
CA ASN A 21 -10.96 12.74 -11.02
C ASN A 21 -11.36 14.19 -11.42
N GLY A 22 -12.38 14.76 -10.76
CA GLY A 22 -12.87 16.13 -10.97
C GLY A 22 -13.82 16.29 -12.16
N ASP A 23 -14.43 15.23 -12.68
CA ASP A 23 -15.30 15.28 -13.86
C ASP A 23 -16.80 15.54 -13.54
N GLY A 24 -17.15 15.67 -12.26
CA GLY A 24 -18.52 15.87 -11.78
C GLY A 24 -19.31 14.57 -11.59
N THR A 25 -18.72 13.42 -11.89
CA THR A 25 -19.26 12.08 -11.63
C THR A 25 -18.64 11.52 -10.36
N LEU A 26 -19.44 10.80 -9.58
CA LEU A 26 -18.96 10.15 -8.36
C LEU A 26 -18.19 8.87 -8.70
N ASP A 27 -16.98 8.73 -8.16
CA ASP A 27 -16.09 7.61 -8.46
C ASP A 27 -16.04 6.58 -7.32
N VAL A 28 -15.75 7.02 -6.09
CA VAL A 28 -15.40 6.12 -4.97
C VAL A 28 -16.11 6.52 -3.68
N CYS A 29 -16.66 5.54 -2.96
CA CYS A 29 -17.15 5.69 -1.59
C CYS A 29 -16.36 4.79 -0.65
N PHE A 30 -15.88 5.34 0.47
CA PHE A 30 -15.14 4.59 1.49
C PHE A 30 -16.09 4.21 2.62
N THR A 31 -16.14 2.93 2.98
CA THR A 31 -17.15 2.44 3.94
C THR A 31 -16.59 1.39 4.90
N LYS A 32 -17.17 1.30 6.10
CA LYS A 32 -17.00 0.18 7.04
C LYS A 32 -18.16 -0.81 7.01
N ASN A 33 -19.10 -0.64 6.09
CA ASN A 33 -20.15 -1.60 5.82
C ASN A 33 -19.68 -2.60 4.75
N LEU A 34 -19.71 -3.90 5.08
CA LEU A 34 -19.36 -4.97 4.13
C LEU A 34 -20.41 -5.15 3.03
N THR A 35 -21.64 -4.71 3.26
CA THR A 35 -22.78 -4.81 2.34
C THR A 35 -23.50 -3.46 2.22
N PRO A 36 -22.85 -2.43 1.65
CA PRO A 36 -23.47 -1.12 1.48
C PRO A 36 -24.51 -1.15 0.35
N ASN A 37 -25.52 -0.28 0.43
CA ASN A 37 -26.38 0.01 -0.71
C ASN A 37 -25.58 0.82 -1.72
N LYS A 38 -25.34 0.25 -2.90
CA LYS A 38 -24.44 0.85 -3.90
C LYS A 38 -25.17 1.79 -4.84
N ILE A 39 -24.61 2.97 -5.05
CA ILE A 39 -24.98 3.86 -6.16
C ILE A 39 -24.38 3.28 -7.46
N PRO A 40 -25.17 3.11 -8.54
CA PRO A 40 -24.64 2.65 -9.82
C PRO A 40 -23.51 3.57 -10.32
N GLY A 41 -22.40 2.98 -10.75
CA GLY A 41 -21.21 3.71 -11.23
C GLY A 41 -20.18 4.04 -10.15
N VAL A 42 -20.56 4.02 -8.87
CA VAL A 42 -19.64 4.30 -7.75
C VAL A 42 -18.99 3.01 -7.24
N TYR A 43 -17.67 3.02 -7.12
CA TYR A 43 -16.91 1.94 -6.49
C TYR A 43 -16.91 2.09 -4.97
N TYR A 44 -17.18 1.01 -4.23
CA TYR A 44 -17.17 1.04 -2.76
C TYR A 44 -15.93 0.33 -2.23
N LEU A 45 -15.03 1.08 -1.60
CA LEU A 45 -13.86 0.53 -0.93
C LEU A 45 -14.17 0.27 0.54
N TYR A 46 -14.08 -0.98 0.95
CA TYR A 46 -14.19 -1.37 2.34
C TYR A 46 -12.89 -1.05 3.11
N VAL A 47 -12.98 -0.21 4.14
CA VAL A 47 -11.84 0.29 4.94
C VAL A 47 -11.91 -0.13 6.42
N GLY A 48 -12.70 -1.16 6.74
CA GLY A 48 -12.73 -1.76 8.07
C GLY A 48 -11.55 -2.72 8.31
N GLU A 49 -11.20 -2.97 9.57
CA GLU A 49 -10.02 -3.75 9.96
C GLU A 49 -10.10 -5.22 9.54
N LYS A 50 -11.30 -5.80 9.52
CA LYS A 50 -11.53 -7.22 9.28
C LYS A 50 -12.48 -7.44 8.11
N LEU A 51 -12.09 -8.32 7.21
CA LEU A 51 -12.95 -8.78 6.13
C LEU A 51 -14.06 -9.70 6.68
N ALA A 52 -15.07 -9.98 5.85
CA ALA A 52 -16.19 -10.85 6.22
C ALA A 52 -15.76 -12.25 6.71
N ASN A 53 -14.61 -12.74 6.25
CA ASN A 53 -14.03 -14.03 6.66
C ASN A 53 -13.09 -13.93 7.89
N GLY A 54 -13.00 -12.77 8.54
CA GLY A 54 -12.14 -12.54 9.71
C GLY A 54 -10.66 -12.26 9.40
N ALA A 55 -10.25 -12.29 8.13
CA ALA A 55 -8.89 -11.90 7.74
C ALA A 55 -8.66 -10.39 7.95
N THR A 56 -7.42 -9.98 8.25
CA THR A 56 -7.07 -8.56 8.29
C THR A 56 -7.20 -7.96 6.89
N ASN A 57 -7.89 -6.83 6.80
CA ASN A 57 -8.07 -6.12 5.53
C ASN A 57 -6.78 -5.39 5.13
N ASN A 58 -6.41 -5.47 3.86
CA ASN A 58 -5.24 -4.77 3.35
C ASN A 58 -5.45 -3.27 3.13
N ALA A 59 -6.69 -2.77 3.08
CA ALA A 59 -6.99 -1.35 2.98
C ALA A 59 -7.80 -0.93 4.21
N GLN A 60 -7.21 -0.16 5.11
CA GLN A 60 -7.83 0.17 6.39
C GLN A 60 -7.47 1.60 6.78
N LEU A 61 -8.18 2.17 7.76
CA LEU A 61 -7.86 3.49 8.27
C LEU A 61 -6.76 3.41 9.32
N ASP A 62 -5.94 4.46 9.40
CA ASP A 62 -4.99 4.60 10.48
C ASP A 62 -5.67 5.02 11.79
N SER A 63 -4.88 5.16 12.86
CA SER A 63 -5.34 5.53 14.20
C SER A 63 -6.08 6.85 14.28
N ASP A 64 -5.88 7.75 13.32
CA ASP A 64 -6.61 9.02 13.19
C ASP A 64 -8.05 8.84 12.68
N GLY A 65 -8.39 7.66 12.17
CA GLY A 65 -9.70 7.35 11.61
C GLY A 65 -9.97 7.95 10.22
N HIS A 66 -8.96 8.54 9.58
CA HIS A 66 -9.11 9.24 8.30
C HIS A 66 -8.07 8.86 7.25
N THR A 67 -6.84 8.58 7.67
CA THR A 67 -5.75 8.26 6.73
C THR A 67 -5.88 6.83 6.26
N LEU A 68 -6.02 6.62 4.95
CA LEU A 68 -5.98 5.29 4.35
C LEU A 68 -4.57 4.73 4.44
N VAL A 69 -4.43 3.53 4.99
CA VAL A 69 -3.18 2.78 5.02
C VAL A 69 -3.35 1.42 4.36
N PHE A 70 -2.34 1.03 3.59
CA PHE A 70 -2.30 -0.26 2.92
C PHE A 70 -1.40 -1.25 3.66
N MET A 71 -1.78 -2.53 3.66
CA MET A 71 -1.01 -3.63 4.21
C MET A 71 -0.39 -3.27 5.57
N LYS A 72 -1.21 -2.76 6.51
CA LYS A 72 -0.75 -2.18 7.79
C LYS A 72 0.21 -3.11 8.56
N ASP A 73 0.00 -4.41 8.40
CA ASP A 73 0.78 -5.46 9.05
C ASP A 73 2.16 -5.70 8.37
N GLN A 74 2.36 -5.20 7.15
CA GLN A 74 3.60 -5.32 6.39
C GLN A 74 4.51 -4.12 6.61
N LYS A 75 5.71 -4.39 7.14
CA LYS A 75 6.76 -3.38 7.30
C LYS A 75 7.56 -3.25 6.01
N ARG A 76 7.47 -2.09 5.35
CA ARG A 76 8.41 -1.76 4.28
C ARG A 76 9.78 -1.51 4.90
N THR A 77 10.80 -2.23 4.45
CA THR A 77 12.18 -2.07 4.93
C THR A 77 13.08 -1.59 3.81
N TRP A 78 13.94 -0.61 4.11
CA TRP A 78 15.02 -0.19 3.22
C TRP A 78 16.38 -0.47 3.87
N ASN A 79 17.23 -1.20 3.16
CA ASN A 79 18.62 -1.46 3.52
C ASN A 79 19.54 -0.73 2.53
N ASP A 80 20.65 -0.17 3.02
CA ASP A 80 21.58 0.61 2.19
C ASP A 80 22.15 -0.18 1.01
N LYS A 81 22.22 -1.52 1.09
CA LYS A 81 22.61 -2.35 -0.07
C LYS A 81 21.69 -2.15 -1.28
N LEU A 82 20.41 -1.79 -1.07
CA LEU A 82 19.42 -1.61 -2.12
C LEU A 82 19.66 -0.35 -2.99
N TYR A 83 20.64 0.50 -2.66
CA TYR A 83 21.08 1.58 -3.54
C TYR A 83 21.76 1.08 -4.81
N PHE A 84 22.34 -0.13 -4.79
CA PHE A 84 22.96 -0.76 -5.95
C PHE A 84 22.40 -2.17 -6.14
N TYR A 85 22.26 -2.65 -7.36
CA TYR A 85 21.91 -4.05 -7.60
C TYR A 85 23.09 -4.99 -7.26
N PRO A 86 22.85 -6.25 -6.88
CA PRO A 86 23.93 -7.22 -6.81
C PRO A 86 24.51 -7.45 -8.22
N ILE A 87 25.84 -7.48 -8.31
CA ILE A 87 26.55 -7.91 -9.52
C ILE A 87 26.23 -9.40 -9.74
N PRO A 88 25.84 -9.80 -10.96
CA PRO A 88 25.56 -11.19 -11.28
C PRO A 88 26.75 -12.12 -10.99
N ALA A 89 26.46 -13.31 -10.47
CA ALA A 89 27.50 -14.29 -10.12
C ALA A 89 28.41 -14.68 -11.31
N VAL A 90 27.86 -14.70 -12.53
CA VAL A 90 28.61 -15.02 -13.76
C VAL A 90 29.70 -13.99 -14.05
N ASP A 91 29.47 -12.73 -13.73
CA ASP A 91 30.43 -11.65 -13.98
C ASP A 91 31.57 -11.69 -12.96
N LEU A 92 31.26 -12.07 -11.71
CA LEU A 92 32.26 -12.30 -10.66
C LEU A 92 33.19 -13.48 -10.99
N VAL A 93 32.64 -14.58 -11.55
CA VAL A 93 33.45 -15.74 -11.98
C VAL A 93 34.33 -15.37 -13.18
N LYS A 94 33.80 -14.59 -14.13
CA LYS A 94 34.52 -14.18 -15.35
C LYS A 94 35.66 -13.22 -15.04
N ASN A 95 35.52 -12.36 -14.04
CA ASN A 95 36.57 -11.44 -13.60
C ASN A 95 36.77 -11.55 -12.08
N PRO A 96 37.70 -12.41 -11.61
CA PRO A 96 37.97 -12.59 -10.18
C PRO A 96 38.46 -11.32 -9.45
N ASN A 97 38.89 -10.29 -10.17
CA ASN A 97 39.27 -8.99 -9.57
C ASN A 97 38.05 -8.07 -9.33
N LEU A 98 36.86 -8.43 -9.84
CA LEU A 98 35.63 -7.69 -9.61
C LEU A 98 35.05 -8.07 -8.24
N GLY A 99 35.04 -7.11 -7.31
CA GLY A 99 34.33 -7.25 -6.04
C GLY A 99 32.82 -7.02 -6.21
N GLN A 100 32.04 -7.47 -5.23
CA GLN A 100 30.58 -7.26 -5.18
C GLN A 100 30.23 -5.84 -4.69
N ASN A 101 29.05 -5.33 -5.08
CA ASN A 101 28.51 -4.06 -4.57
C ASN A 101 28.28 -4.10 -3.04
N PRO A 102 28.44 -2.97 -2.33
CA PRO A 102 28.34 -2.94 -0.86
C PRO A 102 27.07 -3.57 -0.30
N GLY A 103 27.23 -4.45 0.69
CA GLY A 103 26.12 -5.13 1.38
C GLY A 103 25.49 -6.30 0.62
N TRP A 104 25.90 -6.55 -0.63
CA TRP A 104 25.62 -7.79 -1.35
C TRP A 104 26.76 -8.79 -1.15
N LYS A 105 26.43 -10.09 -1.16
CA LYS A 105 27.38 -11.19 -0.95
C LYS A 105 27.15 -12.26 -2.01
#